data_AF-A0A1Y3SEG1-F1
#
_entry.id   AF-A0A1Y3SEG1-F1
#
_cell.length_a   1.000
_cell.length_b   1.000
_cell.length_c   1.000
_cell.angle_alpha   90.00
_cell.angle_beta   90.00
_cell.angle_gamma   90.00
#
_symmetry.space_group_name_H-M   'P 1'
#
loop_
_entity.id
_entity.type
_entity.pdbx_description
1 polymer ?
#
loop_
_entity_poly.entity_id
_entity_poly.type
_entity_poly.pdbx_seq_one_letter_code
_entity_poly.pdbx_strand_id
1 'polypeptide(L)'
;MNSSHDELVRRCGHDLINHYAICKQVDAGVNGPYDDPETPVRNLAHLAVLTAIEILTYGQTQYKNVLADMGEQLLSLREQDGLYTMRMKAEKDDCNGVIGHAWLIEGLIYLNKVFPEKSQYIELATDLAQKHKFDEKLGLWHAPRGEYRIDFTFNHQLWYAATLAELVEVTHNQEYQRQIVICLDKLQDNFRVHGNGRVVHGISSQADLKSKGKSFVKRVLDSSKEKFQMPSYAYKEEGYHIFNIMAFARLYRLYSKHPVFSGVKFKKMMHYTCSRELQEKLKSPRVDLDCSLKNNITDPEEKCVNIYGYLYNVPGFEMMYISAILMDYVQQSYAEQILEQQIQLTYDPDKQCFGMRCHDAHTVSYRLYEYYRYLEVIS
;
A
#
# COMPACT_ATOMS: atom_id res chain seq x y z
N MET A 1 23.04 11.70 -6.24
CA MET A 1 23.19 11.20 -7.63
C MET A 1 22.48 9.87 -7.72
N ASN A 2 21.22 9.88 -8.15
CA ASN A 2 20.42 8.70 -8.54
C ASN A 2 19.78 8.92 -9.93
N SER A 3 20.39 9.81 -10.74
CA SER A 3 19.76 10.39 -11.91
C SER A 3 19.30 9.35 -12.93
N SER A 4 20.02 8.23 -13.10
CA SER A 4 19.62 7.20 -14.07
C SER A 4 18.34 6.45 -13.67
N HIS A 5 18.14 6.15 -12.39
CA HIS A 5 16.93 5.49 -11.92
C HIS A 5 15.75 6.46 -11.86
N ASP A 6 16.01 7.70 -11.40
CA ASP A 6 14.99 8.75 -11.37
C ASP A 6 14.48 9.06 -12.79
N GLU A 7 15.38 9.17 -13.76
CA GLU A 7 15.05 9.36 -15.18
C GLU A 7 14.25 8.17 -15.75
N LEU A 8 14.65 6.94 -15.42
CA LEU A 8 13.95 5.73 -15.85
C LEU A 8 12.51 5.70 -15.35
N VAL A 9 12.32 5.82 -14.04
CA VAL A 9 11.00 5.77 -13.40
C VAL A 9 10.13 6.93 -13.91
N ARG A 10 10.70 8.14 -14.02
CA ARG A 10 9.94 9.30 -14.50
C ARG A 10 9.54 9.18 -15.96
N ARG A 11 10.40 8.63 -16.83
CA ARG A 11 10.05 8.35 -18.22
C ARG A 11 8.84 7.41 -18.30
N CYS A 12 8.88 6.29 -17.58
CA CYS A 12 7.74 5.36 -17.52
C CYS A 12 6.48 6.04 -16.96
N GLY A 13 6.63 6.91 -15.96
CA GLY A 13 5.53 7.73 -15.44
C GLY A 13 4.93 8.66 -16.50
N HIS A 14 5.76 9.37 -17.27
CA HIS A 14 5.31 10.22 -18.37
C HIS A 14 4.58 9.43 -19.46
N ASP A 15 5.06 8.22 -19.78
CA ASP A 15 4.40 7.35 -20.75
C ASP A 15 2.99 6.96 -20.30
N LEU A 16 2.79 6.65 -19.01
CA LEU A 16 1.46 6.39 -18.44
C LEU A 16 0.55 7.62 -18.51
N ILE A 17 1.07 8.81 -18.16
CA ILE A 17 0.31 10.06 -18.25
C ILE A 17 -0.11 10.35 -19.69
N ASN A 18 0.82 10.20 -20.64
CA ASN A 18 0.59 10.46 -22.06
C ASN A 18 -0.38 9.43 -22.65
N HIS A 19 -0.27 8.16 -22.27
CA HIS A 19 -1.23 7.12 -22.65
C HIS A 19 -2.64 7.50 -22.21
N TYR A 20 -2.82 7.89 -20.94
CA TYR A 20 -4.10 8.37 -20.45
C TYR A 20 -4.58 9.63 -21.19
N ALA A 21 -3.69 10.59 -21.48
CA ALA A 21 -4.06 11.82 -22.19
C ALA A 21 -4.66 11.54 -23.58
N ILE A 22 -4.22 10.46 -24.24
CA ILE A 22 -4.70 10.02 -25.55
C ILE A 22 -5.97 9.15 -25.40
N CYS A 23 -5.90 8.12 -24.56
CA CYS A 23 -6.92 7.07 -24.51
C CYS A 23 -8.06 7.37 -23.54
N LYS A 24 -7.87 8.31 -22.60
CA LYS A 24 -8.84 8.69 -21.56
C LYS A 24 -9.35 7.51 -20.73
N GLN A 25 -8.49 6.51 -20.54
CA GLN A 25 -8.80 5.31 -19.77
C GLN A 25 -7.55 4.82 -19.05
N VAL A 26 -7.78 4.08 -17.96
CA VAL A 26 -6.77 3.33 -17.23
C VAL A 26 -7.23 1.87 -17.17
N ASP A 27 -6.31 0.95 -17.45
CA ASP A 27 -6.61 -0.48 -17.34
C ASP A 27 -6.76 -0.88 -15.87
N ALA A 28 -7.81 -1.67 -15.60
CA ALA A 28 -8.01 -2.29 -14.30
C ALA A 28 -7.06 -3.47 -14.09
N GLY A 29 -6.77 -3.76 -12.81
CA GLY A 29 -5.96 -4.89 -12.39
C GLY A 29 -6.78 -6.10 -11.92
N VAL A 30 -6.09 -7.01 -11.24
CA VAL A 30 -6.65 -8.23 -10.63
C VAL A 30 -6.27 -8.38 -9.16
N ASN A 31 -5.94 -7.26 -8.50
CA ASN A 31 -5.47 -7.19 -7.12
C ASN A 31 -4.26 -8.11 -6.87
N GLY A 32 -3.29 -8.09 -7.79
CA GLY A 32 -2.07 -8.88 -7.67
C GLY A 32 -2.33 -10.38 -7.62
N PRO A 33 -1.66 -11.13 -6.72
CA PRO A 33 -1.77 -12.57 -6.67
C PRO A 33 -3.16 -13.12 -6.29
N TYR A 34 -4.17 -12.31 -6.00
CA TYR A 34 -5.47 -12.82 -5.56
C TYR A 34 -6.44 -13.14 -6.68
N ASP A 35 -6.17 -12.68 -7.91
CA ASP A 35 -7.07 -12.84 -9.05
C ASP A 35 -8.49 -12.35 -8.69
N ASP A 36 -8.54 -11.17 -8.06
CA ASP A 36 -9.77 -10.45 -7.76
C ASP A 36 -9.88 -9.31 -8.80
N PRO A 37 -10.76 -9.42 -9.82
CA PRO A 37 -10.90 -8.35 -10.82
C PRO A 37 -11.17 -7.00 -10.14
N GLU A 38 -10.37 -5.98 -10.46
CA GLU A 38 -10.53 -4.63 -9.91
C GLU A 38 -11.32 -3.73 -10.87
N THR A 39 -11.79 -2.59 -10.38
CA THR A 39 -12.21 -1.48 -11.25
C THR A 39 -11.01 -0.56 -11.53
N PRO A 40 -11.08 0.36 -12.50
CA PRO A 40 -10.00 1.31 -12.77
C PRO A 40 -9.69 2.29 -11.62
N VAL A 41 -10.53 2.38 -10.57
CA VAL A 41 -10.46 3.41 -9.53
C VAL A 41 -9.08 3.48 -8.87
N ARG A 42 -8.50 2.33 -8.50
CA ARG A 42 -7.18 2.26 -7.85
C ARG A 42 -6.08 2.83 -8.73
N ASN A 43 -5.98 2.33 -9.95
CA ASN A 43 -4.92 2.71 -10.88
C ASN A 43 -5.06 4.17 -11.34
N LEU A 44 -6.29 4.64 -11.51
CA LEU A 44 -6.57 6.05 -11.80
C LEU A 44 -6.17 6.97 -10.62
N ALA A 45 -6.44 6.56 -9.38
CA ALA A 45 -6.01 7.31 -8.21
C ALA A 45 -4.47 7.37 -8.08
N HIS A 46 -3.77 6.25 -8.30
CA HIS A 46 -2.31 6.22 -8.32
C HIS A 46 -1.73 7.12 -9.43
N LEU A 47 -2.30 7.08 -10.63
CA LEU A 47 -1.88 7.93 -11.74
C LEU A 47 -2.10 9.42 -11.42
N ALA A 48 -3.19 9.76 -10.73
CA ALA A 48 -3.44 11.12 -10.27
C ALA A 48 -2.36 11.61 -9.29
N VAL A 49 -1.93 10.76 -8.33
CA VAL A 49 -0.81 11.08 -7.41
C VAL A 49 0.48 11.34 -8.18
N LEU A 50 0.86 10.41 -9.07
CA LEU A 50 2.06 10.52 -9.89
C LEU A 50 2.06 11.82 -10.72
N THR A 51 0.95 12.09 -11.43
CA THR A 51 0.79 13.27 -12.28
C THR A 51 0.84 14.57 -11.46
N ALA A 52 0.22 14.59 -10.27
CA ALA A 52 0.28 15.74 -9.39
C ALA A 52 1.72 16.02 -8.91
N ILE A 53 2.51 14.98 -8.61
CA ILE A 53 3.92 15.14 -8.24
C ILE A 53 4.74 15.70 -9.41
N GLU A 54 4.52 15.26 -10.65
CA GLU A 54 5.14 15.87 -11.84
C GLU A 54 4.84 17.38 -11.96
N ILE A 55 3.60 17.78 -11.69
CA ILE A 55 3.19 19.19 -11.75
C ILE A 55 3.82 19.99 -10.62
N LEU A 56 3.70 19.51 -9.38
CA LEU A 56 4.06 20.26 -8.17
C LEU A 56 5.58 20.31 -7.96
N THR A 57 6.27 19.21 -8.23
CA THR A 57 7.70 19.06 -7.91
C THR A 57 8.59 19.45 -9.09
N TYR A 58 8.16 19.11 -10.31
CA TYR A 58 8.97 19.28 -11.53
C TYR A 58 8.41 20.32 -12.50
N GLY A 59 7.33 21.02 -12.13
CA GLY A 59 6.79 22.13 -12.91
C GLY A 59 6.15 21.72 -14.23
N GLN A 60 5.73 20.45 -14.40
CA GLN A 60 5.14 19.94 -15.64
C GLN A 60 3.67 20.38 -15.80
N THR A 61 3.46 21.69 -15.86
CA THR A 61 2.13 22.33 -15.89
C THR A 61 1.26 21.92 -17.08
N GLN A 62 1.85 21.41 -18.18
CA GLN A 62 1.12 20.85 -19.31
C GLN A 62 0.21 19.68 -18.91
N TYR A 63 0.53 18.97 -17.82
CA TYR A 63 -0.29 17.85 -17.33
C TYR A 63 -1.50 18.29 -16.49
N LYS A 64 -1.69 19.59 -16.21
CA LYS A 64 -2.85 20.05 -15.42
C LYS A 64 -4.19 19.65 -16.06
N ASN A 65 -4.36 19.83 -17.36
CA ASN A 65 -5.61 19.44 -18.02
C ASN A 65 -5.84 17.92 -17.99
N VAL A 66 -4.74 17.15 -18.06
CA VAL A 66 -4.76 15.69 -17.98
C VAL A 66 -5.17 15.23 -16.58
N LEU A 67 -4.60 15.84 -15.54
CA LEU A 67 -4.95 15.56 -14.15
C LEU A 67 -6.39 15.99 -13.80
N ALA A 68 -6.84 17.14 -14.32
CA ALA A 68 -8.22 17.59 -14.12
C ALA A 68 -9.23 16.57 -14.68
N ASP A 69 -8.94 16.03 -15.87
CA ASP A 69 -9.74 14.98 -16.49
C ASP A 69 -9.77 13.68 -15.65
N MET A 70 -8.63 13.25 -15.09
CA MET A 70 -8.60 12.15 -14.12
C MET A 70 -9.50 12.40 -12.91
N GLY A 71 -9.49 13.64 -12.40
CA GLY A 71 -10.35 14.06 -11.31
C GLY A 71 -11.84 13.96 -11.66
N GLU A 72 -12.26 14.43 -12.83
CA GLU A 72 -13.65 14.32 -13.29
C GLU A 72 -14.06 12.85 -13.49
N GLN A 73 -13.15 12.00 -14.01
CA GLN A 73 -13.40 10.57 -14.12
C GLN A 73 -13.61 9.92 -12.75
N LEU A 74 -12.74 10.18 -11.77
CA LEU A 74 -12.91 9.70 -10.40
C LEU A 74 -14.24 10.15 -9.80
N LEU A 75 -14.66 11.41 -10.00
CA LEU A 75 -15.96 11.89 -9.52
C LEU A 75 -17.14 11.13 -10.16
N SER A 76 -17.05 10.82 -11.45
CA SER A 76 -18.11 10.13 -12.18
C SER A 76 -18.22 8.63 -11.85
N LEU A 77 -17.16 8.02 -11.33
CA LEU A 77 -17.15 6.61 -10.88
C LEU A 77 -17.82 6.41 -9.50
N ARG A 78 -18.24 7.49 -8.82
CA ARG A 78 -18.93 7.41 -7.54
C ARG A 78 -20.31 6.79 -7.70
N GLU A 79 -20.64 5.81 -6.87
CA GLU A 79 -21.95 5.16 -6.88
C GLU A 79 -23.01 5.99 -6.14
N GLN A 80 -24.28 5.60 -6.27
CA GLN A 80 -25.41 6.31 -5.66
C GLN A 80 -25.34 6.38 -4.12
N ASP A 81 -24.72 5.38 -3.47
CA ASP A 81 -24.49 5.36 -2.02
C ASP A 81 -23.30 6.24 -1.59
N GLY A 82 -22.60 6.82 -2.56
CA GLY A 82 -21.43 7.67 -2.38
C GLY A 82 -20.10 6.93 -2.22
N LEU A 83 -20.08 5.60 -2.35
CA LEU A 83 -18.88 4.75 -2.26
C LEU A 83 -18.38 4.34 -3.66
N TYR A 84 -17.29 3.58 -3.69
CA TYR A 84 -16.66 3.06 -4.90
C TYR A 84 -16.51 1.55 -4.83
N THR A 85 -16.90 0.87 -5.91
CA THR A 85 -16.49 -0.51 -6.13
C THR A 85 -15.02 -0.53 -6.52
N MET A 86 -14.19 -1.16 -5.68
CA MET A 86 -12.75 -1.32 -5.89
C MET A 86 -12.41 -2.68 -6.51
N ARG A 87 -13.21 -3.71 -6.20
CA ARG A 87 -13.09 -5.06 -6.78
C ARG A 87 -14.44 -5.73 -7.02
N MET A 88 -14.48 -6.63 -8.00
CA MET A 88 -15.66 -7.34 -8.46
C MET A 88 -15.51 -8.85 -8.21
N LYS A 89 -15.60 -9.26 -6.94
CA LYS A 89 -15.57 -10.69 -6.55
C LYS A 89 -16.69 -11.00 -5.57
N ALA A 90 -17.63 -11.84 -5.99
CA ALA A 90 -18.90 -12.05 -5.29
C ALA A 90 -18.76 -12.51 -3.83
N GLU A 91 -17.71 -13.26 -3.49
CA GLU A 91 -17.49 -13.78 -2.13
C GLU A 91 -16.72 -12.83 -1.22
N LYS A 92 -16.33 -11.65 -1.70
CA LYS A 92 -15.57 -10.65 -0.96
C LYS A 92 -16.34 -9.33 -0.95
N ASP A 93 -15.99 -8.44 -0.02
CA ASP A 93 -16.46 -7.06 -0.09
C ASP A 93 -15.86 -6.38 -1.33
N ASP A 94 -16.62 -5.50 -1.95
CA ASP A 94 -16.23 -4.77 -3.16
C ASP A 94 -15.34 -3.55 -2.89
N CYS A 95 -15.26 -3.08 -1.65
CA CYS A 95 -14.45 -1.93 -1.23
C CYS A 95 -12.95 -2.29 -1.05
N ASN A 96 -12.61 -3.57 -1.10
CA ASN A 96 -11.29 -4.10 -0.74
C ASN A 96 -10.86 -3.68 0.69
N GLY A 97 -11.75 -3.91 1.65
CA GLY A 97 -11.57 -3.52 3.04
C GLY A 97 -11.56 -2.01 3.23
N VAL A 98 -10.69 -1.52 4.12
CA VAL A 98 -10.49 -0.08 4.29
C VAL A 98 -9.43 0.49 3.33
N ILE A 99 -8.57 -0.37 2.76
CA ILE A 99 -7.44 0.08 1.96
C ILE A 99 -7.85 0.57 0.57
N GLY A 100 -8.92 0.03 -0.02
CA GLY A 100 -9.38 0.46 -1.33
C GLY A 100 -9.68 1.95 -1.38
N HIS A 101 -10.50 2.45 -0.44
CA HIS A 101 -10.75 3.90 -0.33
C HIS A 101 -9.53 4.68 0.19
N ALA A 102 -8.57 4.06 0.89
CA ALA A 102 -7.33 4.74 1.26
C ALA A 102 -6.55 5.20 0.02
N TRP A 103 -6.46 4.37 -1.02
CA TRP A 103 -5.80 4.76 -2.28
C TRP A 103 -6.57 5.88 -3.00
N LEU A 104 -7.89 5.81 -3.02
CA LEU A 104 -8.73 6.85 -3.63
C LEU A 104 -8.59 8.21 -2.90
N ILE A 105 -8.68 8.19 -1.56
CA ILE A 105 -8.52 9.40 -0.73
C ILE A 105 -7.14 10.02 -0.98
N GLU A 106 -6.09 9.22 -1.11
CA GLU A 106 -4.76 9.73 -1.44
C GLU A 106 -4.75 10.45 -2.80
N GLY A 107 -5.32 9.85 -3.85
CA GLY A 107 -5.46 10.51 -5.15
C GLY A 107 -6.22 11.84 -5.07
N LEU A 108 -7.30 11.90 -4.30
CA LEU A 108 -8.09 13.12 -4.09
C LEU A 108 -7.33 14.21 -3.33
N ILE A 109 -6.49 13.84 -2.35
CA ILE A 109 -5.59 14.79 -1.68
C ILE A 109 -4.63 15.43 -2.68
N TYR A 110 -4.04 14.65 -3.59
CA TYR A 110 -3.11 15.17 -4.60
C TYR A 110 -3.81 16.02 -5.67
N LEU A 111 -5.03 15.64 -6.07
CA LEU A 111 -5.88 16.49 -6.92
C LEU A 111 -6.11 17.86 -6.28
N ASN A 112 -6.43 17.90 -4.99
CA ASN A 112 -6.62 19.15 -4.26
C ASN A 112 -5.33 19.98 -4.11
N LYS A 113 -4.17 19.34 -3.95
CA LYS A 113 -2.88 20.07 -3.92
C LYS A 113 -2.65 20.87 -5.22
N VAL A 114 -3.11 20.35 -6.37
CA VAL A 114 -2.98 21.02 -7.68
C VAL A 114 -4.13 21.99 -7.96
N PHE A 115 -5.35 21.67 -7.52
CA PHE A 115 -6.57 22.44 -7.74
C PHE A 115 -7.24 22.82 -6.40
N PRO A 116 -6.60 23.63 -5.55
CA PRO A 116 -7.14 24.00 -4.24
C PRO A 116 -8.45 24.80 -4.33
N GLU A 117 -8.74 25.41 -5.47
CA GLU A 117 -10.00 26.11 -5.75
C GLU A 117 -11.20 25.15 -5.98
N LYS A 118 -10.94 23.86 -6.23
CA LYS A 118 -11.97 22.84 -6.45
C LYS A 118 -12.23 22.04 -5.18
N SER A 119 -13.05 22.56 -4.27
CA SER A 119 -13.33 21.93 -2.97
C SER A 119 -13.89 20.50 -3.05
N GLN A 120 -14.54 20.15 -4.17
CA GLN A 120 -15.16 18.84 -4.41
C GLN A 120 -14.24 17.64 -4.15
N TYR A 121 -12.92 17.75 -4.39
CA TYR A 121 -12.00 16.64 -4.17
C TYR A 121 -11.79 16.32 -2.68
N ILE A 122 -11.61 17.35 -1.84
CA ILE A 122 -11.46 17.17 -0.39
C ILE A 122 -12.81 16.89 0.28
N GLU A 123 -13.90 17.47 -0.24
CA GLU A 123 -15.25 17.13 0.21
C GLU A 123 -15.53 15.64 -0.02
N LEU A 124 -15.20 15.11 -1.20
CA LEU A 124 -15.33 13.68 -1.48
C LEU A 124 -14.40 12.83 -0.61
N ALA A 125 -13.12 13.20 -0.46
CA ALA A 125 -12.19 12.50 0.41
C ALA A 125 -12.70 12.42 1.86
N THR A 126 -13.27 13.53 2.34
CA THR A 126 -13.86 13.62 3.67
C THR A 126 -15.12 12.76 3.78
N ASP A 127 -16.04 12.82 2.82
CA ASP A 127 -17.26 12.00 2.81
C ASP A 127 -16.93 10.49 2.80
N LEU A 128 -15.96 10.06 1.97
CA LEU A 128 -15.49 8.68 1.97
C LEU A 128 -14.93 8.29 3.34
N ALA A 129 -14.08 9.12 3.93
CA ALA A 129 -13.53 8.86 5.26
C ALA A 129 -14.62 8.73 6.34
N GLN A 130 -15.67 9.56 6.31
CA GLN A 130 -16.78 9.49 7.27
C GLN A 130 -17.57 8.18 7.19
N LYS A 131 -17.63 7.54 6.02
CA LYS A 131 -18.36 6.27 5.83
C LYS A 131 -17.65 5.08 6.50
N HIS A 132 -16.35 5.18 6.77
CA HIS A 132 -15.61 4.18 7.54
C HIS A 132 -15.78 4.42 9.04
N LYS A 133 -16.76 3.74 9.65
CA LYS A 133 -16.99 3.82 11.09
C LYS A 133 -15.74 3.40 11.86
N PHE A 134 -15.41 4.12 12.93
CA PHE A 134 -14.30 3.81 13.82
C PHE A 134 -14.80 3.13 15.09
N ASP A 135 -14.21 1.99 15.46
CA ASP A 135 -14.42 1.35 16.75
C ASP A 135 -13.31 1.77 17.71
N GLU A 136 -13.62 2.67 18.64
CA GLU A 136 -12.64 3.19 19.62
C GLU A 136 -12.09 2.13 20.56
N LYS A 137 -12.89 1.10 20.87
CA LYS A 137 -12.48 0.04 21.78
C LYS A 137 -11.37 -0.80 21.13
N LEU A 138 -11.55 -1.12 19.86
CA LEU A 138 -10.60 -1.88 19.06
C LEU A 138 -9.47 -0.99 18.49
N GLY A 139 -9.72 0.29 18.27
CA GLY A 139 -8.84 1.21 17.55
C GLY A 139 -8.72 0.87 16.07
N LEU A 140 -9.82 0.48 15.43
CA LEU A 140 -9.86 -0.02 14.04
C LEU A 140 -11.08 0.53 13.30
N TRP A 141 -10.96 0.62 11.97
CA TRP A 141 -12.06 1.04 11.09
C TRP A 141 -12.82 -0.15 10.49
N HIS A 142 -14.11 0.05 10.28
CA HIS A 142 -14.98 -0.86 9.56
C HIS A 142 -14.86 -0.65 8.05
N ALA A 143 -15.02 -1.72 7.27
CA ALA A 143 -15.31 -1.60 5.85
C ALA A 143 -16.73 -0.98 5.68
N PRO A 144 -16.95 -0.08 4.71
CA PRO A 144 -18.14 0.77 4.66
C PRO A 144 -19.32 0.07 3.95
N ARG A 145 -19.06 -1.04 3.23
CA ARG A 145 -20.07 -1.86 2.57
C ARG A 145 -20.07 -3.30 3.11
N GLY A 146 -21.22 -3.97 3.05
CA GLY A 146 -21.48 -5.27 3.67
C GLY A 146 -22.04 -5.15 5.09
N GLU A 147 -21.83 -6.16 5.94
CA GLU A 147 -22.30 -6.15 7.34
C GLU A 147 -21.54 -5.16 8.26
N TYR A 148 -20.87 -4.14 7.71
CA TYR A 148 -19.96 -3.25 8.45
C TYR A 148 -19.01 -4.04 9.35
N ARG A 149 -18.26 -4.99 8.78
CA ARG A 149 -17.31 -5.79 9.56
C ARG A 149 -15.99 -5.03 9.71
N ILE A 150 -15.36 -5.18 10.86
CA ILE A 150 -13.98 -4.71 11.07
C ILE A 150 -13.08 -5.43 10.07
N ASP A 151 -12.25 -4.66 9.36
CA ASP A 151 -11.20 -5.22 8.52
C ASP A 151 -10.00 -5.60 9.40
N PHE A 152 -9.88 -6.89 9.72
CA PHE A 152 -8.80 -7.41 10.56
C PHE A 152 -7.47 -7.63 9.80
N THR A 153 -7.33 -7.10 8.60
CA THR A 153 -6.10 -7.14 7.81
C THR A 153 -5.18 -6.00 8.25
N PHE A 154 -4.02 -6.32 8.84
CA PHE A 154 -3.19 -5.31 9.51
C PHE A 154 -2.71 -4.21 8.56
N ASN A 155 -2.21 -4.58 7.38
CA ASN A 155 -1.73 -3.62 6.39
C ASN A 155 -2.87 -2.70 5.91
N HIS A 156 -4.11 -3.17 5.83
CA HIS A 156 -5.22 -2.32 5.40
C HIS A 156 -5.48 -1.19 6.41
N GLN A 157 -5.58 -1.55 7.69
CA GLN A 157 -5.78 -0.60 8.78
C GLN A 157 -4.63 0.41 8.89
N LEU A 158 -3.40 -0.06 8.73
CA LEU A 158 -2.22 0.78 8.81
C LEU A 158 -2.15 1.79 7.64
N TRP A 159 -2.41 1.34 6.41
CA TRP A 159 -2.48 2.22 5.24
C TRP A 159 -3.62 3.23 5.33
N TYR A 160 -4.79 2.80 5.80
CA TYR A 160 -5.91 3.70 6.01
C TYR A 160 -5.58 4.79 7.05
N ALA A 161 -4.97 4.42 8.18
CA ALA A 161 -4.51 5.39 9.17
C ALA A 161 -3.47 6.38 8.60
N ALA A 162 -2.53 5.90 7.78
CA ALA A 162 -1.52 6.73 7.12
C ALA A 162 -2.15 7.74 6.15
N THR A 163 -3.09 7.30 5.32
CA THR A 163 -3.83 8.21 4.42
C THR A 163 -4.70 9.19 5.21
N LEU A 164 -5.39 8.74 6.26
CA LEU A 164 -6.23 9.60 7.09
C LEU A 164 -5.41 10.69 7.77
N ALA A 165 -4.18 10.38 8.18
CA ALA A 165 -3.24 11.37 8.71
C ALA A 165 -2.88 12.45 7.68
N GLU A 166 -2.67 12.08 6.41
CA GLU A 166 -2.45 13.04 5.33
C GLU A 166 -3.70 13.87 5.03
N LEU A 167 -4.90 13.29 5.16
CA LEU A 167 -6.15 14.05 5.04
C LEU A 167 -6.32 15.08 6.16
N VAL A 168 -5.87 14.77 7.39
CA VAL A 168 -5.90 15.71 8.52
C VAL A 168 -5.02 16.93 8.28
N GLU A 169 -3.86 16.78 7.64
CA GLU A 169 -2.98 17.91 7.34
C GLU A 169 -3.66 18.95 6.44
N VAL A 170 -4.58 18.53 5.58
CA VAL A 170 -5.32 19.41 4.65
C VAL A 170 -6.64 19.90 5.25
N THR A 171 -7.34 19.08 6.03
CA THR A 171 -8.69 19.38 6.53
C THR A 171 -8.72 19.93 7.96
N HIS A 172 -7.63 19.71 8.72
CA HIS A 172 -7.55 19.95 10.17
C HIS A 172 -8.67 19.27 10.97
N ASN A 173 -9.21 18.16 10.46
CA ASN A 173 -10.31 17.44 11.07
C ASN A 173 -9.88 16.80 12.40
N GLN A 174 -10.37 17.35 13.52
CA GLN A 174 -10.01 16.93 14.87
C GLN A 174 -10.52 15.52 15.22
N GLU A 175 -11.62 15.08 14.63
CA GLU A 175 -12.13 13.74 14.87
C GLU A 175 -11.22 12.69 14.24
N TYR A 176 -10.74 12.91 13.01
CA TYR A 176 -9.77 12.03 12.36
C TYR A 176 -8.44 12.00 13.11
N GLN A 177 -7.95 13.17 13.55
CA GLN A 177 -6.78 13.26 14.42
C GLN A 177 -6.93 12.37 15.66
N ARG A 178 -8.08 12.46 16.34
CA ARG A 178 -8.40 11.65 17.52
C ARG A 178 -8.41 10.15 17.21
N GLN A 179 -9.03 9.74 16.10
CA GLN A 179 -9.08 8.34 15.68
C GLN A 179 -7.68 7.78 15.39
N ILE A 180 -6.82 8.56 14.72
CA ILE A 180 -5.43 8.17 14.44
C ILE A 180 -4.66 7.95 15.74
N VAL A 181 -4.75 8.89 16.70
CA VAL A 181 -4.09 8.75 18.00
C VAL A 181 -4.56 7.48 18.72
N ILE A 182 -5.88 7.23 18.77
CA ILE A 182 -6.41 5.99 19.37
C ILE A 182 -5.90 4.74 18.65
N CYS A 183 -5.88 4.75 17.31
CA CYS A 183 -5.33 3.64 16.53
C CYS A 183 -3.86 3.39 16.88
N LEU A 184 -3.03 4.44 16.93
CA LEU A 184 -1.61 4.34 17.27
C LEU A 184 -1.39 3.83 18.71
N ASP A 185 -2.20 4.28 19.67
CA ASP A 185 -2.19 3.77 21.06
C ASP A 185 -2.55 2.28 21.12
N LYS A 186 -3.49 1.85 20.27
CA LYS A 186 -3.93 0.45 20.17
C LYS A 186 -2.98 -0.43 19.36
N LEU A 187 -1.93 0.11 18.72
CA LEU A 187 -0.91 -0.71 18.07
C LEU A 187 -0.14 -1.60 19.05
N GLN A 188 -0.07 -1.25 20.34
CA GLN A 188 0.48 -2.17 21.35
C GLN A 188 -0.23 -3.53 21.35
N ASP A 189 -1.50 -3.55 20.99
CA ASP A 189 -2.40 -4.69 20.95
C ASP A 189 -2.58 -5.27 19.53
N ASN A 190 -2.73 -4.39 18.53
CA ASN A 190 -3.06 -4.75 17.16
C ASN A 190 -1.84 -5.04 16.28
N PHE A 191 -0.70 -4.38 16.55
CA PHE A 191 0.56 -4.61 15.83
C PHE A 191 1.38 -5.69 16.54
N ARG A 192 1.68 -6.75 15.79
CA ARG A 192 2.46 -7.89 16.26
C ARG A 192 3.61 -8.19 15.30
N VAL A 193 4.72 -8.61 15.89
CA VAL A 193 5.92 -9.03 15.16
C VAL A 193 6.37 -10.39 15.67
N HIS A 194 6.93 -11.19 14.78
CA HIS A 194 7.52 -12.50 15.08
C HIS A 194 8.83 -12.40 15.87
N GLY A 195 9.42 -13.56 16.16
CA GLY A 195 10.73 -13.70 16.81
C GLY A 195 11.87 -12.99 16.08
N ASN A 196 11.82 -12.91 14.75
CA ASN A 196 12.80 -12.22 13.90
C ASN A 196 12.45 -10.75 13.60
N GLY A 197 11.21 -10.31 13.87
CA GLY A 197 10.74 -8.95 13.58
C GLY A 197 9.78 -8.84 12.40
N ARG A 198 9.53 -9.94 11.66
CA ARG A 198 8.51 -9.99 10.60
C ARG A 198 7.13 -9.59 11.12
N VAL A 199 6.41 -8.78 10.36
CA VAL A 199 5.07 -8.29 10.72
C VAL A 199 4.04 -9.40 10.53
N VAL A 200 3.15 -9.57 11.51
CA VAL A 200 2.04 -10.54 11.43
C VAL A 200 0.92 -9.96 10.57
N HIS A 201 0.43 -10.72 9.59
CA HIS A 201 -0.55 -10.21 8.61
C HIS A 201 -1.93 -9.89 9.21
N GLY A 202 -2.39 -10.73 10.14
CA GLY A 202 -3.73 -10.61 10.73
C GLY A 202 -3.73 -9.94 12.10
N ILE A 203 -4.73 -9.10 12.33
CA ILE A 203 -5.08 -8.58 13.65
C ILE A 203 -5.92 -9.66 14.38
N SER A 204 -5.52 -10.03 15.60
CA SER A 204 -6.34 -10.96 16.39
C SER A 204 -7.54 -10.22 16.96
N SER A 205 -8.75 -10.70 16.66
CA SER A 205 -9.98 -10.21 17.29
C SER A 205 -9.85 -10.25 18.81
N GLN A 206 -9.79 -9.06 19.42
CA GLN A 206 -9.64 -8.81 20.86
C GLN A 206 -10.93 -9.10 21.64
N ALA A 207 -12.00 -9.55 20.97
CA ALA A 207 -13.36 -9.52 21.51
C ALA A 207 -13.57 -10.44 22.74
N ASP A 208 -12.82 -11.54 22.91
CA ASP A 208 -12.97 -12.41 24.09
C ASP A 208 -11.74 -13.28 24.45
N LEU A 209 -11.63 -13.70 25.72
CA LEU A 209 -10.55 -14.58 26.23
C LEU A 209 -10.40 -15.88 25.41
N LYS A 210 -11.52 -16.44 24.94
CA LYS A 210 -11.54 -17.64 24.10
C LYS A 210 -10.92 -17.39 22.71
N SER A 211 -11.09 -16.20 22.13
CA SER A 211 -10.45 -15.83 20.86
C SER A 211 -8.95 -15.59 21.04
N LYS A 212 -8.53 -15.05 22.20
CA LYS A 212 -7.10 -14.89 22.55
C LYS A 212 -6.38 -16.24 22.64
N GLY A 213 -6.98 -17.23 23.33
CA GLY A 213 -6.44 -18.58 23.42
C GLY A 213 -6.33 -19.27 22.05
N LYS A 214 -7.38 -19.21 21.22
CA LYS A 214 -7.34 -19.74 19.84
C LYS A 214 -6.26 -19.08 18.99
N SER A 215 -6.11 -17.76 19.10
CA SER A 215 -5.09 -17.00 18.37
C SER A 215 -3.67 -17.40 18.78
N PHE A 216 -3.45 -17.70 20.07
CA PHE A 216 -2.18 -18.21 20.57
C PHE A 216 -1.87 -19.61 20.01
N VAL A 217 -2.84 -20.54 20.07
CA VAL A 217 -2.66 -21.89 19.51
C VAL A 217 -2.38 -21.86 18.01
N LYS A 218 -3.14 -21.07 17.25
CA LYS A 218 -2.90 -20.90 15.80
C LYS A 218 -1.48 -20.40 15.53
N ARG A 219 -0.98 -19.47 16.34
CA ARG A 219 0.40 -18.96 16.23
C ARG A 219 1.44 -20.04 16.47
N VAL A 220 1.29 -20.81 17.55
CA VAL A 220 2.23 -21.91 17.85
C VAL A 220 2.23 -22.94 16.72
N LEU A 221 1.05 -23.25 16.18
CA LEU A 221 0.92 -24.14 15.01
C LEU A 221 1.58 -23.55 13.77
N ASP A 222 1.35 -22.27 13.46
CA ASP A 222 1.92 -21.61 12.28
C ASP A 222 3.46 -21.51 12.38
N SER A 223 4.00 -21.15 13.55
CA SER A 223 5.45 -21.16 13.80
C SER A 223 6.05 -22.57 13.72
N SER A 224 5.31 -23.59 14.15
CA SER A 224 5.76 -24.99 14.03
C SER A 224 5.78 -25.41 12.56
N LYS A 225 4.71 -25.12 11.81
CA LYS A 225 4.64 -25.37 10.36
C LYS A 225 5.79 -24.71 9.62
N GLU A 226 6.07 -23.44 9.91
CA GLU A 226 7.20 -22.71 9.34
C GLU A 226 8.54 -23.41 9.62
N LYS A 227 8.79 -23.81 10.87
CA LYS A 227 9.99 -24.55 11.26
C LYS A 227 10.16 -25.87 10.49
N PHE A 228 9.04 -26.54 10.17
CA PHE A 228 9.02 -27.76 9.39
C PHE A 228 8.85 -27.53 7.88
N GLN A 229 9.01 -26.29 7.39
CA GLN A 229 8.84 -25.90 5.99
C GLN A 229 7.49 -26.35 5.39
N MET A 230 6.43 -26.26 6.18
CA MET A 230 5.05 -26.52 5.78
C MET A 230 4.32 -25.22 5.43
N PRO A 231 3.22 -25.28 4.66
CA PRO A 231 2.43 -24.10 4.31
C PRO A 231 1.97 -23.30 5.53
N SER A 232 2.27 -22.00 5.54
CA SER A 232 1.97 -21.06 6.63
C SER A 232 1.76 -19.63 6.10
N TYR A 233 1.49 -18.67 6.98
CA TYR A 233 1.40 -17.26 6.61
C TYR A 233 2.75 -16.59 6.37
N ALA A 234 3.87 -17.26 6.73
CA ALA A 234 5.20 -16.67 6.66
C ALA A 234 5.49 -16.12 5.26
N TYR A 235 5.33 -16.94 4.22
CA TYR A 235 5.61 -16.54 2.83
C TYR A 235 4.90 -15.24 2.42
N LYS A 236 3.62 -15.12 2.76
CA LYS A 236 2.82 -13.93 2.52
C LYS A 236 3.31 -12.74 3.35
N GLU A 237 3.53 -12.93 4.65
CA GLU A 237 4.01 -11.89 5.55
C GLU A 237 5.35 -11.29 5.12
N GLU A 238 6.25 -12.08 4.52
CA GLU A 238 7.51 -11.59 3.96
C GLU A 238 7.29 -10.61 2.81
N GLY A 239 6.44 -10.96 1.85
CA GLY A 239 6.19 -10.10 0.70
C GLY A 239 5.39 -8.82 1.05
N TYR A 240 4.61 -8.83 2.14
CA TYR A 240 3.95 -7.63 2.66
C TYR A 240 4.78 -6.86 3.69
N HIS A 241 6.00 -7.30 4.04
CA HIS A 241 6.75 -6.66 5.11
C HIS A 241 7.04 -5.19 4.81
N ILE A 242 7.68 -4.92 3.67
CA ILE A 242 8.08 -3.55 3.25
C ILE A 242 6.83 -2.68 2.99
N PHE A 243 5.76 -3.26 2.44
CA PHE A 243 4.46 -2.61 2.29
C PHE A 243 3.92 -2.04 3.61
N ASN A 244 4.12 -2.76 4.73
CA ASN A 244 3.76 -2.23 6.05
C ASN A 244 4.70 -1.10 6.50
N ILE A 245 6.01 -1.23 6.24
CA ILE A 245 7.00 -0.21 6.63
C ILE A 245 6.73 1.11 5.91
N MET A 246 6.31 1.07 4.65
CA MET A 246 5.91 2.25 3.88
C MET A 246 4.81 3.04 4.60
N ALA A 247 3.75 2.37 5.05
CA ALA A 247 2.68 3.03 5.81
C ALA A 247 3.16 3.54 7.18
N PHE A 248 4.05 2.80 7.86
CA PHE A 248 4.68 3.30 9.08
C PHE A 248 5.56 4.53 8.83
N ALA A 249 6.29 4.61 7.73
CA ALA A 249 7.10 5.77 7.36
C ALA A 249 6.20 7.00 7.13
N ARG A 250 5.08 6.84 6.42
CA ARG A 250 4.07 7.90 6.23
C ARG A 250 3.54 8.42 7.58
N LEU A 251 3.19 7.52 8.50
CA LEU A 251 2.75 7.89 9.85
C LEU A 251 3.88 8.54 10.66
N TYR A 252 5.11 8.01 10.58
CA TYR A 252 6.27 8.54 11.29
C TYR A 252 6.56 9.99 10.91
N ARG A 253 6.40 10.35 9.64
CA ARG A 253 6.56 11.73 9.16
C ARG A 253 5.70 12.73 9.93
N LEU A 254 4.49 12.34 10.34
CA LEU A 254 3.52 13.20 11.02
C LEU A 254 3.45 12.97 12.54
N TYR A 255 3.81 11.77 12.99
CA TYR A 255 3.64 11.32 14.39
C TYR A 255 4.93 10.76 14.99
N SER A 256 6.12 11.17 14.54
CA SER A 256 7.42 10.64 14.98
C SER A 256 7.62 10.58 16.50
N LYS A 257 6.99 11.50 17.25
CA LYS A 257 7.04 11.57 18.71
C LYS A 257 6.13 10.56 19.42
N HIS A 258 5.24 9.87 18.69
CA HIS A 258 4.33 8.90 19.28
C HIS A 258 5.12 7.71 19.85
N PRO A 259 4.80 7.23 21.07
CA PRO A 259 5.59 6.19 21.75
C PRO A 259 5.79 4.90 20.94
N VAL A 260 4.86 4.56 20.04
CA VAL A 260 4.93 3.37 19.17
C VAL A 260 6.26 3.28 18.40
N PHE A 261 6.79 4.41 17.92
CA PHE A 261 8.02 4.47 17.12
C PHE A 261 9.29 4.31 17.94
N SER A 262 9.22 4.48 19.26
CA SER A 262 10.33 4.17 20.18
C SER A 262 10.25 2.74 20.74
N GLY A 263 9.14 2.05 20.50
CA GLY A 263 8.83 0.75 21.10
C GLY A 263 9.66 -0.41 20.56
N VAL A 264 9.78 -1.47 21.38
CA VAL A 264 10.57 -2.65 21.05
C VAL A 264 10.09 -3.35 19.77
N LYS A 265 8.77 -3.42 19.55
CA LYS A 265 8.19 -4.03 18.34
C LYS A 265 8.60 -3.28 17.06
N PHE A 266 8.57 -1.95 17.10
CA PHE A 266 8.96 -1.10 15.97
C PHE A 266 10.44 -1.28 15.65
N LYS A 267 11.33 -1.17 16.65
CA LYS A 267 12.78 -1.39 16.46
C LYS A 267 13.09 -2.77 15.89
N LYS A 268 12.40 -3.80 16.39
CA LYS A 268 12.57 -5.17 15.92
C LYS A 268 12.12 -5.35 14.47
N MET A 269 11.00 -4.74 14.10
CA MET A 269 10.49 -4.69 12.73
C MET A 269 11.52 -4.03 11.81
N MET A 270 12.04 -2.85 12.17
CA MET A 270 13.05 -2.15 11.39
C MET A 270 14.35 -2.96 11.24
N HIS A 271 14.79 -3.66 12.29
CA HIS A 271 15.94 -4.57 12.20
C HIS A 271 15.71 -5.67 11.16
N TYR A 272 14.50 -6.24 11.12
CA TYR A 272 14.13 -7.24 10.14
C TYR A 272 14.09 -6.69 8.71
N THR A 273 13.61 -5.46 8.53
CA THR A 273 13.56 -4.76 7.22
C THR A 273 14.93 -4.69 6.54
N CYS A 274 16.01 -4.52 7.30
CA CYS A 274 17.39 -4.47 6.79
C CYS A 274 18.13 -5.82 6.89
N SER A 275 17.44 -6.91 7.23
CA SER A 275 18.07 -8.21 7.41
C SER A 275 18.35 -8.90 6.08
N ARG A 276 19.42 -9.71 6.06
CA ARG A 276 19.69 -10.64 4.96
C ARG A 276 18.55 -11.66 4.79
N GLU A 277 17.93 -12.05 5.90
CA GLU A 277 16.81 -13.00 5.91
C GLU A 277 15.65 -12.49 5.03
N LEU A 278 15.19 -11.25 5.24
CA LEU A 278 14.11 -10.68 4.43
C LEU A 278 14.48 -10.64 2.93
N GLN A 279 15.71 -10.24 2.59
CA GLN A 279 16.17 -10.21 1.19
C GLN A 279 16.10 -11.59 0.53
N GLU A 280 16.54 -12.64 1.22
CA GLU A 280 16.47 -14.02 0.73
C GLU A 280 15.02 -14.48 0.59
N LYS A 281 14.14 -14.06 1.51
CA LYS A 281 12.71 -14.40 1.48
C LYS A 281 11.95 -13.70 0.35
N LEU A 282 12.27 -12.45 0.03
CA LEU A 282 11.68 -11.73 -1.11
C LEU A 282 12.05 -12.37 -2.45
N LYS A 283 13.21 -13.02 -2.53
CA LYS A 283 13.67 -13.76 -3.72
C LYS A 283 13.19 -15.21 -3.77
N SER A 284 12.43 -15.67 -2.77
CA SER A 284 12.06 -17.07 -2.65
C SER A 284 10.86 -17.42 -3.55
N PRO A 285 10.98 -18.37 -4.51
CA PRO A 285 9.88 -18.81 -5.36
C PRO A 285 8.94 -19.84 -4.68
N ARG A 286 8.97 -19.92 -3.34
CA ARG A 286 8.28 -20.97 -2.56
C ARG A 286 6.81 -20.66 -2.31
N VAL A 287 6.06 -20.38 -3.38
CA VAL A 287 4.61 -20.14 -3.31
C VAL A 287 3.84 -21.33 -2.72
N ASP A 288 4.40 -22.54 -2.83
CA ASP A 288 3.89 -23.75 -2.18
C ASP A 288 3.81 -23.64 -0.65
N LEU A 289 4.55 -22.70 -0.06
CA LEU A 289 4.53 -22.42 1.38
C LEU A 289 3.43 -21.44 1.81
N ASP A 290 2.64 -20.87 0.89
CA ASP A 290 1.51 -20.02 1.26
C ASP A 290 0.26 -20.85 1.54
N CYS A 291 -0.22 -20.84 2.79
CA CYS A 291 -1.46 -21.52 3.16
C CYS A 291 -2.74 -20.74 2.84
N SER A 292 -2.63 -19.50 2.37
CA SER A 292 -3.73 -18.55 2.18
C SER A 292 -4.06 -18.26 0.72
N LEU A 293 -3.17 -18.59 -0.22
CA LEU A 293 -3.34 -18.33 -1.63
C LEU A 293 -4.45 -19.21 -2.22
N LYS A 294 -5.35 -18.58 -2.98
CA LYS A 294 -6.40 -19.21 -3.77
C LYS A 294 -6.47 -18.51 -5.11
N ASN A 295 -5.61 -18.91 -6.05
CA ASN A 295 -5.52 -18.29 -7.37
C ASN A 295 -5.14 -19.30 -8.46
N ASN A 296 -5.09 -18.81 -9.70
CA ASN A 296 -4.72 -19.58 -10.89
C ASN A 296 -3.41 -19.07 -11.53
N ILE A 297 -2.44 -18.55 -10.76
CA ILE A 297 -1.14 -18.21 -11.35
C ILE A 297 -0.54 -19.50 -11.89
N THR A 298 -0.42 -19.64 -13.20
CA THR A 298 0.14 -20.83 -13.86
C THR A 298 1.50 -20.59 -14.47
N ASP A 299 1.81 -19.34 -14.82
CA ASP A 299 3.09 -18.98 -15.42
C ASP A 299 4.23 -19.13 -14.40
N PRO A 300 5.27 -19.94 -14.68
CA PRO A 300 6.46 -20.05 -13.83
C PRO A 300 7.21 -18.73 -13.63
N GLU A 301 7.18 -17.82 -14.62
CA GLU A 301 7.84 -16.52 -14.51
C GLU A 301 7.18 -15.63 -13.45
N GLU A 302 5.85 -15.70 -13.32
CA GLU A 302 5.08 -15.00 -12.28
C GLU A 302 5.31 -15.55 -10.87
N LYS A 303 6.03 -16.68 -10.76
CA LYS A 303 6.40 -17.35 -9.50
C LYS A 303 7.91 -17.41 -9.27
N CYS A 304 8.70 -16.67 -10.06
CA CYS A 304 10.16 -16.76 -10.00
C CYS A 304 10.77 -16.21 -8.68
N VAL A 305 10.00 -15.44 -7.92
CA VAL A 305 10.35 -14.86 -6.61
C VAL A 305 9.11 -14.87 -5.69
N ASN A 306 9.17 -14.16 -4.55
CA ASN A 306 7.99 -14.00 -3.70
C ASN A 306 6.90 -13.23 -4.45
N ILE A 307 5.75 -13.86 -4.72
CA ILE A 307 4.68 -13.27 -5.55
C ILE A 307 4.06 -12.01 -4.94
N TYR A 308 4.18 -11.81 -3.63
CA TYR A 308 3.72 -10.61 -2.95
C TYR A 308 4.80 -9.53 -2.84
N GLY A 309 6.07 -9.85 -3.16
CA GLY A 309 7.21 -8.94 -3.08
C GLY A 309 7.36 -8.10 -4.35
N TYR A 310 8.50 -8.24 -5.03
CA TYR A 310 8.87 -7.47 -6.23
C TYR A 310 7.78 -7.41 -7.31
N LEU A 311 7.06 -8.51 -7.53
CA LEU A 311 6.05 -8.64 -8.58
C LEU A 311 4.67 -8.05 -8.22
N TYR A 312 4.51 -7.51 -7.00
CA TYR A 312 3.23 -6.93 -6.55
C TYR A 312 3.38 -5.73 -5.62
N ASN A 313 4.12 -5.85 -4.51
CA ASN A 313 4.30 -4.77 -3.53
C ASN A 313 5.36 -3.74 -3.88
N VAL A 314 6.08 -3.92 -4.98
CA VAL A 314 7.11 -2.99 -5.44
C VAL A 314 8.12 -2.53 -4.36
N PRO A 315 8.65 -3.44 -3.50
CA PRO A 315 9.49 -3.09 -2.36
C PRO A 315 10.70 -2.22 -2.69
N GLY A 316 11.22 -2.25 -3.92
CA GLY A 316 12.30 -1.34 -4.33
C GLY A 316 11.87 0.12 -4.34
N PHE A 317 10.65 0.40 -4.81
CA PHE A 317 10.09 1.76 -4.82
C PHE A 317 9.77 2.22 -3.40
N GLU A 318 9.15 1.36 -2.61
CA GLU A 318 8.80 1.64 -1.21
C GLU A 318 10.05 1.88 -0.35
N MET A 319 11.11 1.08 -0.54
CA MET A 319 12.33 1.19 0.27
C MET A 319 13.06 2.52 0.05
N MET A 320 12.99 3.10 -1.15
CA MET A 320 13.56 4.43 -1.39
C MET A 320 12.85 5.49 -0.53
N TYR A 321 11.51 5.50 -0.53
CA TYR A 321 10.75 6.42 0.34
C TYR A 321 11.06 6.18 1.82
N ILE A 322 11.08 4.90 2.24
CA ILE A 322 11.38 4.52 3.61
C ILE A 322 12.77 5.04 4.02
N SER A 323 13.79 4.91 3.17
CA SER A 323 15.14 5.39 3.48
C SER A 323 15.24 6.90 3.62
N ALA A 324 14.42 7.66 2.89
CA ALA A 324 14.36 9.12 3.02
C ALA A 324 13.71 9.58 4.34
N ILE A 325 12.69 8.85 4.82
CA ILE A 325 11.94 9.22 6.02
C ILE A 325 12.51 8.61 7.31
N LEU A 326 12.99 7.37 7.24
CA LEU A 326 13.51 6.58 8.37
C LEU A 326 15.03 6.37 8.23
N MET A 327 15.76 7.44 7.94
CA MET A 327 17.21 7.43 7.66
C MET A 327 18.06 6.82 8.80
N ASP A 328 17.60 6.92 10.05
CA ASP A 328 18.27 6.32 11.21
C ASP A 328 18.20 4.78 11.22
N TYR A 329 17.27 4.21 10.45
CA TYR A 329 17.01 2.77 10.42
C TYR A 329 17.39 2.13 9.09
N VAL A 330 17.25 2.85 7.98
CA VAL A 330 17.46 2.32 6.63
C VAL A 330 18.46 3.19 5.88
N GLN A 331 19.62 2.60 5.59
CA GLN A 331 20.65 3.26 4.80
C GLN A 331 20.22 3.38 3.33
N GLN A 332 20.49 4.52 2.70
CA GLN A 332 20.12 4.75 1.30
C GLN A 332 20.75 3.72 0.35
N SER A 333 22.01 3.33 0.56
CA SER A 333 22.67 2.31 -0.26
C SER A 333 22.00 0.95 -0.21
N TYR A 334 21.35 0.62 0.93
CA TYR A 334 20.55 -0.60 1.04
C TYR A 334 19.27 -0.48 0.22
N ALA A 335 18.59 0.67 0.27
CA ALA A 335 17.41 0.92 -0.54
C ALA A 335 17.69 0.83 -2.03
N GLU A 336 18.81 1.40 -2.49
CA GLU A 336 19.27 1.33 -3.89
C GLU A 336 19.52 -0.12 -4.35
N GLN A 337 20.03 -0.98 -3.47
CA GLN A 337 20.19 -2.40 -3.77
C GLN A 337 18.84 -3.14 -3.97
N ILE A 338 17.81 -2.78 -3.19
CA ILE A 338 16.46 -3.33 -3.34
C ILE A 338 15.79 -2.74 -4.60
N LEU A 339 16.01 -1.47 -4.91
CA LEU A 339 15.54 -0.81 -6.13
C LEU A 339 16.11 -1.47 -7.39
N GLU A 340 17.41 -1.77 -7.40
CA GLU A 340 18.04 -2.47 -8.53
C GLU A 340 17.38 -3.83 -8.79
N GLN A 341 17.06 -4.57 -7.72
CA GLN A 341 16.34 -5.84 -7.83
C GLN A 341 14.92 -5.65 -8.36
N GLN A 342 14.22 -4.59 -7.95
CA GLN A 342 12.90 -4.24 -8.50
C GLN A 342 12.99 -4.04 -10.01
N ILE A 343 13.93 -3.22 -10.47
CA ILE A 343 14.12 -2.92 -11.89
C ILE A 343 14.46 -4.20 -12.67
N GLN A 344 15.45 -4.98 -12.21
CA GLN A 344 15.86 -6.22 -12.89
C GLN A 344 14.74 -7.25 -13.03
N LEU A 345 13.83 -7.32 -12.06
CA LEU A 345 12.75 -8.31 -12.06
C LEU A 345 11.53 -7.87 -12.86
N THR A 346 11.25 -6.56 -12.92
CA THR A 346 9.94 -6.05 -13.35
C THR A 346 9.98 -5.07 -14.51
N TYR A 347 11.13 -4.50 -14.88
CA TYR A 347 11.25 -3.63 -16.03
C TYR A 347 11.48 -4.43 -17.32
N ASP A 348 10.64 -4.20 -18.32
CA ASP A 348 10.76 -4.75 -19.67
C ASP A 348 11.50 -3.72 -20.55
N PRO A 349 12.77 -3.95 -20.93
CA PRO A 349 13.53 -3.00 -21.74
C PRO A 349 13.02 -2.87 -23.17
N ASP A 350 12.35 -3.89 -23.70
CA ASP A 350 11.83 -3.89 -25.08
C ASP A 350 10.54 -3.09 -25.16
N LYS A 351 9.69 -3.18 -24.14
CA LYS A 351 8.44 -2.39 -24.03
C LYS A 351 8.63 -1.05 -23.31
N GLN A 352 9.78 -0.85 -22.67
CA GLN A 352 10.12 0.32 -21.86
C GLN A 352 9.11 0.61 -20.73
N CYS A 353 8.54 -0.43 -20.14
CA CYS A 353 7.56 -0.32 -19.06
C CYS A 353 7.83 -1.33 -17.94
N PHE A 354 7.22 -1.10 -16.78
CA PHE A 354 7.21 -2.06 -15.69
C PHE A 354 6.06 -3.07 -15.85
N GLY A 355 6.12 -4.18 -15.12
CA GLY A 355 5.12 -5.26 -15.20
C GLY A 355 5.66 -6.55 -15.84
N MET A 356 6.94 -6.60 -16.20
CA MET A 356 7.59 -7.84 -16.64
C MET A 356 7.43 -8.91 -15.55
N ARG A 357 6.98 -10.12 -15.92
CA ARG A 357 6.73 -11.26 -15.02
C ARG A 357 5.67 -11.00 -13.93
N CYS A 358 4.89 -9.93 -14.02
CA CYS A 358 3.89 -9.60 -13.01
C CYS A 358 2.52 -10.14 -13.43
N HIS A 359 1.91 -10.93 -12.55
CA HIS A 359 0.54 -11.42 -12.77
C HIS A 359 -0.48 -10.28 -12.94
N ASP A 360 -0.28 -9.18 -12.21
CA ASP A 360 -1.06 -7.95 -12.33
C ASP A 360 -0.17 -6.82 -12.86
N ALA A 361 0.27 -6.96 -14.12
CA ALA A 361 1.16 -6.02 -14.77
C ALA A 361 0.55 -4.61 -14.87
N HIS A 362 -0.78 -4.49 -15.02
CA HIS A 362 -1.47 -3.21 -15.04
C HIS A 362 -1.26 -2.48 -13.72
N THR A 363 -1.64 -3.09 -12.58
CA THR A 363 -1.51 -2.43 -11.28
C THR A 363 -0.06 -2.11 -10.94
N VAL A 364 0.88 -3.04 -11.18
CA VAL A 364 2.31 -2.79 -10.91
C VAL A 364 2.85 -1.57 -11.66
N SER A 365 2.40 -1.34 -12.90
CA SER A 365 2.76 -0.14 -13.66
C SER A 365 2.25 1.15 -13.01
N TYR A 366 1.06 1.14 -12.41
CA TYR A 366 0.56 2.34 -11.71
C TYR A 366 1.18 2.49 -10.32
N ARG A 367 1.74 1.42 -9.75
CA ARG A 367 2.55 1.45 -8.52
C ARG A 367 3.96 2.06 -8.70
N LEU A 368 4.23 2.71 -9.82
CA LEU A 368 5.35 3.66 -9.90
C LEU A 368 5.14 4.86 -8.96
N TYR A 369 3.88 5.18 -8.60
CA TYR A 369 3.60 6.33 -7.74
C TYR A 369 4.30 6.23 -6.37
N GLU A 370 4.55 5.02 -5.84
CA GLU A 370 5.31 4.84 -4.60
C GLU A 370 6.76 5.37 -4.72
N TYR A 371 7.41 5.24 -5.87
CA TYR A 371 8.72 5.87 -6.11
C TYR A 371 8.58 7.39 -6.26
N TYR A 372 7.50 7.85 -6.88
CA TYR A 372 7.20 9.28 -6.95
C TYR A 372 7.01 9.91 -5.57
N ARG A 373 6.46 9.18 -4.60
CA ARG A 373 6.41 9.64 -3.20
C ARG A 373 7.83 9.88 -2.65
N TYR A 374 8.82 9.07 -3.04
CA TYR A 374 10.23 9.31 -2.69
C TYR A 374 10.76 10.58 -3.37
N LEU A 375 10.52 10.72 -4.67
CA LEU A 375 10.90 11.91 -5.45
C LEU A 375 10.35 13.22 -4.87
N GLU A 376 9.11 13.24 -4.41
CA GLU A 376 8.48 14.39 -3.74
C GLU A 376 9.22 14.77 -2.45
N VAL A 377 9.79 13.80 -1.72
CA VAL A 377 10.46 14.05 -0.43
C VAL A 377 11.89 14.55 -0.62
N ILE A 378 12.58 14.14 -1.68
CA ILE A 378 14.00 14.48 -1.90
C ILE A 378 14.23 15.69 -2.82
N SER A 379 13.18 16.19 -3.46
CA SER A 379 13.21 17.40 -4.30
C SER A 379 13.00 18.64 -3.44
#